data_AF-A0A562WFH5-F1
#
_entry.id   AF-A0A562WFH5-F1
#
_cell.length_a   1.000
_cell.length_b   1.000
_cell.length_c   1.000
_cell.angle_alpha   90.00
_cell.angle_beta   90.00
_cell.angle_gamma   90.00
#
_symmetry.space_group_name_H-M   'P 1'
#
loop_
_entity.id
_entity.type
_entity.pdbx_description
1 polymer ?
#
loop_
_entity_poly.entity_id
_entity_poly.type
_entity_poly.pdbx_seq_one_letter_code
_entity_poly.pdbx_strand_id
1 'polypeptide(L)'
;MGLLTRVAVGAAVTALGVTMSAVPAAASSLTVSGYCEADFGFGATRDFECSASASGGTGSYSYSWRSLTPNAVFLLSQGPLGDGYCWAYTDNVVRVTVTSSGETASADVRFHCPSSRH
;
A
#
# COMPACT_ATOMS: atom_id res chain seq x y z
N MET A 1 16.80 21.24 54.38
CA MET A 1 18.23 21.29 54.01
C MET A 1 18.78 19.87 54.07
N GLY A 2 19.26 19.35 52.93
CA GLY A 2 19.93 18.03 52.79
C GLY A 2 18.97 16.84 52.66
N LEU A 3 19.22 15.80 51.87
CA LEU A 3 20.21 15.51 50.83
C LEU A 3 19.69 14.26 50.08
N LEU A 4 19.96 14.17 48.78
CA LEU A 4 19.63 13.08 47.86
C LEU A 4 20.26 11.74 48.28
N THR A 5 19.49 10.64 48.23
CA THR A 5 20.06 9.27 48.15
C THR A 5 20.02 8.82 46.70
N ARG A 6 21.20 8.82 46.07
CA ARG A 6 21.45 8.24 44.74
C ARG A 6 21.51 6.72 44.88
N VAL A 7 20.83 6.00 43.99
CA VAL A 7 21.31 4.69 43.53
C VAL A 7 21.58 4.81 42.05
N ALA A 8 22.86 4.94 41.73
CA ALA A 8 23.40 4.73 40.40
C ALA A 8 23.83 3.26 40.31
N VAL A 9 23.29 2.55 39.34
CA VAL A 9 23.87 1.34 38.74
C VAL A 9 23.77 1.62 37.25
N GLY A 10 24.86 2.01 36.59
CA GLY A 10 25.82 1.08 36.00
C GLY A 10 25.24 0.60 34.65
N ALA A 11 25.82 0.82 33.48
CA ALA A 11 27.22 0.95 33.13
C ALA A 11 27.38 1.83 31.88
N ALA A 12 28.51 2.53 31.82
CA ALA A 12 28.99 3.15 30.60
C ALA A 12 29.44 2.05 29.62
N VAL A 13 28.79 1.97 28.46
CA VAL A 13 29.35 1.30 27.30
C VAL A 13 29.90 2.39 26.39
N THR A 14 31.21 2.61 26.46
CA THR A 14 31.95 3.36 25.44
C THR A 14 32.02 2.51 24.18
N ALA A 15 31.03 2.67 23.31
CA ALA A 15 31.13 2.26 21.91
C ALA A 15 31.37 3.51 21.08
N LEU A 16 32.52 3.59 20.42
CA LEU A 16 32.75 4.42 19.25
C LEU A 16 31.85 3.90 18.12
N GLY A 17 30.58 4.25 18.19
CA GLY A 17 29.59 3.94 17.18
C GLY A 17 29.26 5.22 16.44
N VAL A 18 29.55 5.27 15.15
CA VAL A 18 29.00 6.26 14.21
C VAL A 18 27.52 6.41 14.55
N THR A 19 27.11 7.58 15.03
CA THR A 19 25.70 7.91 15.11
C THR A 19 25.23 7.98 13.67
N MET A 20 24.73 6.86 13.14
CA MET A 20 23.78 6.92 12.04
C MET A 20 22.64 7.74 12.60
N SER A 21 22.69 9.04 12.35
CA SER A 21 21.57 9.94 12.52
C SER A 21 20.47 9.29 11.71
N ALA A 22 19.52 8.65 12.38
CA ALA A 22 18.32 8.15 11.73
C ALA A 22 17.67 9.40 11.15
N VAL A 23 17.88 9.60 9.84
CA VAL A 23 17.16 10.61 9.09
C VAL A 23 15.70 10.26 9.34
N PRO A 24 14.92 11.12 10.01
CA PRO A 24 13.50 10.85 10.16
C PRO A 24 12.99 10.61 8.74
N ALA A 25 12.44 9.42 8.49
CA ALA A 25 11.80 9.13 7.21
C ALA A 25 10.85 10.29 6.97
N ALA A 26 11.19 11.16 6.01
CA ALA A 26 10.36 12.31 5.69
C ALA A 26 8.96 11.74 5.53
N ALA A 27 8.02 12.18 6.37
CA ALA A 27 6.65 11.72 6.27
C ALA A 27 6.20 12.11 4.87
N SER A 28 6.16 11.14 3.95
CA SER A 28 5.72 11.39 2.59
C SER A 28 4.31 11.93 2.69
N SER A 29 4.10 13.12 2.14
CA SER A 29 2.78 13.74 2.08
C SER A 29 1.88 13.00 1.09
N LEU A 30 2.48 12.16 0.24
CA LEU A 30 1.80 11.32 -0.72
C LEU A 30 1.02 10.22 0.00
N THR A 31 -0.29 10.23 -0.22
CA THR A 31 -1.23 9.20 0.20
C THR A 31 -1.92 8.64 -1.03
N VAL A 32 -2.22 7.34 -1.00
CA VAL A 32 -2.97 6.67 -2.06
C VAL A 32 -4.03 5.79 -1.43
N SER A 33 -5.19 5.76 -2.07
CA SER A 33 -6.29 4.85 -1.79
C SER A 33 -6.73 4.22 -3.11
N GLY A 34 -7.38 3.07 -3.02
CA GLY A 34 -7.99 2.45 -4.19
C GLY A 34 -9.23 1.66 -3.82
N TYR A 35 -10.02 1.39 -4.84
CA TYR A 35 -11.25 0.62 -4.77
C TYR A 35 -11.32 -0.26 -6.01
N CYS A 36 -11.78 -1.49 -5.83
CA CYS A 36 -11.96 -2.43 -6.92
C CYS A 36 -13.30 -3.13 -6.73
N GLU A 37 -13.97 -3.38 -7.83
CA GLU A 37 -15.20 -4.15 -7.87
C GLU A 37 -15.20 -5.08 -9.05
N ALA A 38 -15.72 -6.27 -8.83
CA ALA A 38 -15.87 -7.28 -9.86
C ALA A 38 -17.33 -7.33 -10.31
N ASP A 39 -17.53 -7.35 -11.62
CA ASP A 39 -18.84 -7.47 -12.22
C ASP A 39 -19.48 -8.82 -11.90
N PHE A 40 -20.80 -8.84 -12.04
CA PHE A 40 -21.53 -10.10 -12.10
C PHE A 40 -21.39 -10.72 -13.49
N GLY A 41 -21.26 -12.05 -13.52
CA GLY A 41 -21.23 -12.81 -14.75
C GLY A 41 -21.57 -14.27 -14.53
N PHE A 42 -21.53 -15.05 -15.61
CA PHE A 42 -21.69 -16.51 -15.58
C PHE A 42 -20.37 -17.17 -15.95
N GLY A 43 -20.08 -18.34 -15.37
CA GLY A 43 -18.81 -19.06 -15.59
C GLY A 43 -17.79 -18.86 -14.48
N ALA A 44 -16.55 -19.29 -14.72
CA ALA A 44 -15.49 -19.35 -13.70
C ALA A 44 -14.73 -18.03 -13.50
N THR A 45 -14.91 -17.03 -14.37
CA THR A 45 -14.20 -15.74 -14.33
C THR A 45 -15.18 -14.57 -14.32
N ARG A 46 -14.80 -13.47 -13.68
CA ARG A 46 -15.49 -12.17 -13.72
C ARG A 46 -14.52 -11.10 -14.16
N ASP A 47 -15.02 -10.13 -14.90
CA ASP A 47 -14.26 -8.91 -15.14
C ASP A 47 -14.29 -8.07 -13.86
N PHE A 48 -13.23 -7.32 -13.61
CA PHE A 48 -13.17 -6.37 -12.50
C PHE A 48 -12.54 -5.08 -12.97
N GLU A 49 -12.97 -4.00 -12.34
CA GLU A 49 -12.46 -2.66 -12.54
C GLU A 49 -11.91 -2.15 -11.21
N CYS A 50 -10.82 -1.41 -11.27
CA CYS A 50 -10.14 -0.78 -10.16
C CYS A 50 -9.97 0.71 -10.45
N SER A 51 -10.14 1.51 -9.41
CA SER A 51 -9.84 2.94 -9.42
C SER A 51 -8.96 3.29 -8.22
N ALA A 52 -8.03 4.21 -8.42
CA ALA A 52 -7.18 4.76 -7.38
C ALA A 52 -7.29 6.28 -7.30
N SER A 53 -7.14 6.81 -6.09
CA SER A 53 -6.97 8.24 -5.86
C SER A 53 -5.68 8.47 -5.08
N ALA A 54 -4.88 9.44 -5.52
CA ALA A 54 -3.70 9.89 -4.81
C ALA A 54 -3.86 11.36 -4.41
N SER A 55 -3.38 11.69 -3.21
CA SER A 55 -3.41 13.05 -2.66
C SER A 55 -2.05 13.39 -2.05
N GLY A 56 -1.69 14.68 -2.10
CA GLY A 56 -0.40 15.17 -1.61
C GLY A 56 0.72 14.99 -2.64
N GLY A 57 1.98 14.93 -2.19
CA GLY A 57 3.12 14.91 -3.11
C GLY A 57 3.34 16.25 -3.81
N THR A 58 4.41 16.32 -4.58
CA THR A 58 4.94 17.59 -5.13
C THR A 58 5.03 17.60 -6.66
N GLY A 59 4.59 16.54 -7.34
CA GLY A 59 4.53 16.51 -8.81
C GLY A 59 3.56 15.49 -9.38
N SER A 60 3.71 15.22 -10.68
CA SER A 60 2.83 14.33 -11.42
C SER A 60 2.81 12.92 -10.85
N TYR A 61 1.62 12.33 -10.79
CA TYR A 61 1.44 10.97 -10.31
C TYR A 61 1.67 9.95 -11.42
N SER A 62 2.47 8.95 -11.12
CA SER A 62 2.60 7.73 -11.93
C SER A 62 2.02 6.56 -11.15
N TYR A 63 1.11 5.80 -11.77
CA TYR A 63 0.40 4.70 -11.13
C TYR A 63 0.87 3.36 -11.70
N SER A 64 0.98 2.36 -10.83
CA SER A 64 1.22 0.97 -11.22
C SER A 64 0.33 0.05 -10.41
N TRP A 65 -0.35 -0.86 -11.09
CA TRP A 65 -1.18 -1.90 -10.48
C TRP A 65 -0.48 -3.24 -10.53
N ARG A 66 -0.68 -4.06 -9.49
CA ARG A 66 -0.26 -5.46 -9.48
C ARG A 66 -1.18 -6.31 -8.61
N SER A 67 -1.36 -7.57 -9.01
CA SER A 67 -2.03 -8.55 -8.16
C SER A 67 -1.09 -9.09 -7.09
N LEU A 68 -1.58 -9.19 -5.86
CA LEU A 68 -0.89 -9.89 -4.76
C LEU A 68 -1.44 -11.31 -4.57
N THR A 69 -2.61 -11.60 -5.12
CA THR A 69 -3.21 -12.95 -5.20
C THR A 69 -3.09 -13.49 -6.63
N PRO A 70 -2.94 -14.82 -6.82
CA PRO A 70 -2.88 -15.42 -8.16
C PRO A 70 -4.23 -15.46 -8.87
N ASN A 71 -5.32 -15.12 -8.17
CA ASN A 71 -6.70 -15.23 -8.66
C ASN A 71 -7.26 -13.92 -9.26
N ALA A 72 -6.40 -12.93 -9.53
CA ALA A 72 -6.74 -11.72 -10.26
C ALA A 72 -5.62 -11.39 -11.24
N VAL A 73 -5.99 -11.04 -12.47
CA VAL A 73 -5.05 -10.70 -13.54
C VAL A 73 -5.48 -9.37 -14.16
N PHE A 74 -4.57 -8.39 -14.17
CA PHE A 74 -4.77 -7.14 -14.88
C PHE A 74 -4.52 -7.34 -16.38
N LEU A 75 -5.48 -6.91 -17.20
CA LEU A 75 -5.35 -6.86 -18.64
C LEU A 75 -4.91 -5.47 -19.10
N LEU A 76 -5.39 -4.43 -18.41
CA LEU A 76 -5.14 -3.04 -18.73
C LEU A 76 -4.86 -2.27 -17.43
N SER A 77 -3.92 -1.32 -17.50
CA SER A 77 -3.67 -0.36 -16.42
C SER A 77 -3.38 1.00 -17.03
N GLN A 78 -4.31 1.95 -16.86
CA GLN A 78 -4.25 3.29 -17.47
C GLN A 78 -4.32 4.35 -16.38
N GLY A 79 -3.15 4.69 -15.83
CA GLY A 79 -3.05 5.63 -14.73
C GLY A 79 -3.84 5.15 -13.49
N PRO A 80 -4.80 5.94 -12.97
CA PRO A 80 -5.54 5.56 -11.78
C PRO A 80 -6.51 4.39 -12.00
N LEU A 81 -6.81 4.04 -13.26
CA LEU A 81 -7.72 2.96 -13.59
C LEU A 81 -6.96 1.66 -13.91
N GLY A 82 -7.54 0.52 -13.57
CA GLY A 82 -7.03 -0.78 -13.96
C GLY A 82 -8.16 -1.79 -14.13
N ASP A 83 -8.07 -2.59 -15.18
CA ASP A 83 -9.12 -3.52 -15.59
C ASP A 83 -8.52 -4.92 -15.77
N GLY A 84 -9.31 -5.94 -15.46
CA GLY A 84 -8.82 -7.30 -15.51
C GLY A 84 -9.92 -8.32 -15.31
N TYR A 85 -9.51 -9.55 -15.02
CA TYR A 85 -10.43 -10.60 -14.62
C TYR A 85 -9.96 -11.30 -13.35
N CYS A 86 -10.92 -11.78 -12.58
CA CYS A 86 -10.71 -12.59 -11.38
C CYS A 86 -11.44 -13.93 -11.50
N TRP A 87 -11.00 -14.92 -10.74
CA TRP A 87 -11.72 -16.20 -10.64
C TRP A 87 -12.87 -16.08 -9.63
N ALA A 88 -14.05 -16.58 -10.00
CA ALA A 88 -15.25 -16.50 -9.17
C ALA A 88 -15.05 -17.17 -7.80
N TYR A 89 -15.75 -16.67 -6.77
CA TYR A 89 -15.70 -17.14 -5.38
C TYR A 89 -14.35 -16.93 -4.68
N THR A 90 -13.46 -16.08 -5.23
CA THR A 90 -12.16 -15.81 -4.61
C THR A 90 -12.07 -14.39 -4.09
N ASP A 91 -11.47 -14.25 -2.91
CA ASP A 91 -11.03 -12.96 -2.40
C ASP A 91 -9.69 -12.61 -3.02
N ASN A 92 -9.60 -11.39 -3.51
CA ASN A 92 -8.43 -10.89 -4.21
C ASN A 92 -7.85 -9.70 -3.48
N VAL A 93 -6.54 -9.60 -3.56
CA VAL A 93 -5.80 -8.45 -3.05
C VAL A 93 -4.93 -7.93 -4.19
N VAL A 94 -5.10 -6.66 -4.51
CA VAL A 94 -4.26 -5.95 -5.48
C VAL A 94 -3.57 -4.80 -4.79
N ARG A 95 -2.42 -4.39 -5.31
CA ARG A 95 -1.68 -3.23 -4.83
C ARG A 95 -1.61 -2.19 -5.92
N VAL A 96 -2.02 -0.97 -5.57
CA VAL A 96 -1.66 0.22 -6.33
C VAL A 96 -0.42 0.85 -5.71
N THR A 97 0.54 1.18 -6.56
CA THR A 97 1.73 1.96 -6.19
C THR A 97 1.71 3.26 -6.96
N VAL A 98 1.85 4.38 -6.25
CA VAL A 98 1.88 5.71 -6.83
C VAL A 98 3.21 6.37 -6.52
N THR A 99 3.84 6.95 -7.54
CA THR A 99 5.06 7.72 -7.40
C THR A 99 4.82 9.17 -7.82
N SER A 100 5.26 10.13 -7.01
CA SER A 100 5.20 11.57 -7.27
C SER A 100 6.55 12.21 -6.95
N SER A 101 7.28 12.70 -7.95
CA SER A 101 8.56 13.41 -7.77
C SER A 101 9.58 12.74 -6.82
N GLY A 102 9.58 11.41 -6.75
CA GLY A 102 10.47 10.62 -5.87
C GLY A 102 9.84 10.13 -4.56
N GLU A 103 8.66 10.64 -4.16
CA GLU A 103 7.85 10.05 -3.11
C GLU A 103 7.07 8.85 -3.67
N THR A 104 6.98 7.75 -2.90
CA THR A 104 6.21 6.57 -3.30
C THR A 104 5.23 6.19 -2.20
N ALA A 105 3.98 6.00 -2.56
CA ALA A 105 2.91 5.51 -1.68
C ALA A 105 2.33 4.23 -2.27
N SER A 106 1.78 3.36 -1.42
CA SER A 106 1.12 2.14 -1.86
C SER A 106 -0.11 1.86 -1.02
N ALA A 107 -1.15 1.30 -1.65
CA ALA A 107 -2.34 0.83 -0.98
C ALA A 107 -2.71 -0.57 -1.46
N ASP A 108 -3.11 -1.41 -0.51
CA ASP A 108 -3.63 -2.74 -0.77
C ASP A 108 -5.16 -2.67 -0.81
N VAL A 109 -5.74 -3.04 -1.94
CA VAL A 109 -7.18 -3.04 -2.17
C VAL A 109 -7.67 -4.47 -2.16
N ARG A 110 -8.66 -4.74 -1.31
CA ARG A 110 -9.29 -6.06 -1.20
C ARG A 110 -10.66 -6.02 -1.85
N PHE A 111 -10.97 -7.02 -2.66
CA PHE A 111 -12.29 -7.17 -3.27
C PHE A 111 -12.64 -8.65 -3.42
N HIS A 112 -13.94 -8.92 -3.40
CA HIS A 112 -14.47 -10.26 -3.61
C HIS A 112 -14.91 -10.42 -5.06
N CYS A 113 -14.59 -11.56 -5.67
CA CYS A 113 -15.03 -11.90 -7.02
C CYS A 113 -16.35 -12.70 -6.96
N PRO A 114 -17.52 -12.10 -7.26
CA PRO A 114 -18.81 -12.70 -6.98
C PRO A 114 -19.15 -13.83 -7.94
N SER A 115 -19.99 -14.74 -7.47
CA SER A 115 -20.46 -15.88 -8.25
C SER A 115 -21.91 -15.82 -8.69
N SER A 116 -22.78 -15.22 -7.87
CA SER A 116 -24.21 -14.97 -8.09
C SER A 116 -24.67 -13.83 -7.19
N ARG A 117 -25.69 -13.04 -7.60
CA ARG A 117 -26.31 -12.06 -6.69
C ARG A 117 -26.83 -12.77 -5.43
N HIS A 118 -26.48 -12.23 -4.27
CA HIS A 118 -27.21 -12.47 -3.02
C HIS A 118 -28.53 -11.71 -3.04
#